data_AF-R7L2B6-F1
#
_entry.id   AF-R7L2B6-F1
#
_cell.length_a   1.000
_cell.length_b   1.000
_cell.length_c   1.000
_cell.angle_alpha   90.00
_cell.angle_beta   90.00
_cell.angle_gamma   90.00
#
_symmetry.space_group_name_H-M   'P 1'
#
loop_
_entity.id
_entity.type
_entity.pdbx_description
1 polymer ?
#
loop_
_entity_poly.entity_id
_entity_poly.type
_entity_poly.pdbx_seq_one_letter_code
_entity_poly.pdbx_strand_id
1 'polypeptide(L)'
;MKNSGMKRYSAICAAALITLSMAGTCFAGEWKDTDNGKMYVDNGKAVTGMEEIDGETYYFNSKGIMKTGWLKTKSGKKYYFGSDGVMKKGWLKSKSGKYYFGKNGAAVTGVNKIGGCYYFFDDEGVMLTGWQESDGETYYYCTSGKRAVSRTVSIDGEKVKFNKDGKVVKKPAKKDTADTSDKEEIYPTELTVIKKEIPLAYHTTANITFSFKPINTTFREVTYKSSNPDIVSIDDNGKMTAHKSGSCYITITSTHDKSVSVTVKVTVS
;
A
#
# COMPACT_ATOMS: atom_id res chain seq x y z
N MET A 1 -17.35 -35.36 -27.13
CA MET A 1 -18.59 -34.93 -26.44
C MET A 1 -18.45 -35.21 -24.95
N LYS A 2 -18.67 -34.16 -24.16
CA LYS A 2 -19.00 -34.08 -22.73
C LYS A 2 -18.73 -35.33 -21.87
N ASN A 3 -17.80 -35.22 -20.92
CA ASN A 3 -17.97 -35.92 -19.63
C ASN A 3 -18.46 -34.90 -18.60
N SER A 4 -19.78 -34.83 -18.48
CA SER A 4 -20.55 -34.10 -17.48
C SER A 4 -20.50 -34.85 -16.15
N GLY A 5 -20.27 -34.12 -15.05
CA GLY A 5 -19.99 -34.70 -13.73
C GLY A 5 -21.16 -35.25 -12.93
N MET A 6 -20.84 -35.65 -11.70
CA MET A 6 -21.71 -35.85 -10.52
C MET A 6 -20.81 -35.63 -9.30
N LYS A 7 -20.93 -34.55 -8.53
CA LYS A 7 -21.87 -34.28 -7.41
C LYS A 7 -21.85 -35.34 -6.28
N ARG A 8 -21.41 -34.83 -5.12
CA ARG A 8 -21.26 -35.36 -3.75
C ARG A 8 -22.52 -36.02 -3.19
N TYR A 9 -22.41 -36.92 -2.20
CA TYR A 9 -23.24 -36.98 -0.97
C TYR A 9 -22.58 -37.80 0.17
N SER A 10 -22.96 -37.46 1.41
CA SER A 10 -22.40 -37.82 2.73
C SER A 10 -22.74 -39.20 3.29
N ALA A 11 -21.86 -39.64 4.20
CA ALA A 11 -22.06 -40.38 5.47
C ALA A 11 -22.87 -41.68 5.51
N ILE A 12 -22.20 -42.78 5.92
CA ILE A 12 -22.79 -43.91 6.64
C ILE A 12 -21.84 -44.33 7.76
N CYS A 13 -22.40 -44.43 8.97
CA CYS A 13 -21.80 -45.00 10.17
C CYS A 13 -22.19 -46.48 10.24
N ALA A 14 -21.23 -47.40 10.39
CA ALA A 14 -21.50 -48.79 10.78
C ALA A 14 -20.24 -49.37 11.43
N ALA A 15 -20.39 -49.88 12.66
CA ALA A 15 -19.34 -50.53 13.42
C ALA A 15 -19.07 -51.94 12.88
N ALA A 16 -17.79 -52.27 12.67
CA ALA A 16 -17.29 -53.64 12.60
C ALA A 16 -15.95 -53.70 13.33
N LEU A 17 -15.89 -54.54 14.36
CA LEU A 17 -14.66 -54.92 15.06
C LEU A 17 -13.81 -55.76 14.09
N ILE A 18 -12.69 -55.19 13.62
CA ILE A 18 -11.64 -55.91 12.90
C ILE A 18 -10.32 -55.64 13.63
N THR A 19 -9.58 -56.73 13.81
CA THR A 19 -8.36 -56.89 14.57
C THR A 19 -7.22 -55.97 14.13
N LEU A 20 -6.39 -55.60 15.11
CA LEU A 20 -5.22 -54.74 15.05
C LEU A 20 -4.25 -55.06 13.90
N SER A 21 -4.08 -54.11 12.98
CA SER A 21 -2.78 -53.82 12.39
C SER A 21 -2.48 -52.35 12.69
N MET A 22 -1.46 -52.06 13.49
CA MET A 22 -0.96 -50.69 13.63
C MET A 22 -0.17 -50.31 12.37
N ALA A 23 -0.88 -50.10 11.26
CA ALA A 23 -0.46 -49.09 10.31
C ALA A 23 -0.96 -47.78 10.92
N GLY A 24 -0.05 -46.97 11.44
CA GLY A 24 -0.41 -45.67 12.01
C GLY A 24 -1.28 -44.92 11.02
N THR A 25 -2.57 -44.78 11.32
CA THR A 25 -3.46 -43.91 10.57
C THR A 25 -2.92 -42.50 10.75
N CYS A 26 -2.16 -42.01 9.77
CA CYS A 26 -1.97 -40.58 9.60
C CYS A 26 -3.38 -40.02 9.34
N PHE A 27 -4.05 -39.54 10.38
CA PHE A 27 -5.23 -38.73 10.18
C PHE A 27 -4.74 -37.48 9.46
N ALA A 28 -4.99 -37.40 8.16
CA ALA A 28 -4.85 -36.15 7.43
C ALA A 28 -5.71 -35.11 8.16
N GLY A 29 -5.17 -33.90 8.33
CA GLY A 29 -5.89 -32.86 9.06
C GLY A 29 -7.26 -32.55 8.45
N GLU A 30 -8.18 -32.10 9.29
CA GLU A 30 -9.59 -31.92 8.93
C GLU A 30 -10.08 -30.48 9.15
N TRP A 31 -10.89 -29.98 8.22
CA TRP A 31 -11.59 -28.71 8.39
C TRP A 31 -12.82 -28.88 9.28
N LYS A 32 -12.99 -27.98 10.25
CA LYS A 32 -14.16 -27.94 11.15
C LYS A 32 -14.84 -26.59 11.12
N ASP A 33 -16.15 -26.60 10.92
CA ASP A 33 -17.00 -25.42 11.12
C ASP A 33 -17.29 -25.24 12.63
N THR A 34 -17.26 -23.99 13.09
CA THR A 34 -17.60 -23.59 14.46
C THR A 34 -18.51 -22.36 14.42
N ASP A 35 -19.17 -22.05 15.54
CA ASP A 35 -19.99 -20.83 15.67
C ASP A 35 -19.21 -19.54 15.37
N ASN A 36 -17.89 -19.57 15.52
CA ASN A 36 -17.01 -18.41 15.38
C ASN A 36 -16.19 -18.41 14.08
N GLY A 37 -16.39 -19.40 13.20
CA GLY A 37 -15.67 -19.53 11.93
C GLY A 37 -15.09 -20.94 11.70
N LYS A 38 -14.19 -21.07 10.73
CA LYS A 38 -13.58 -22.35 10.37
C LYS A 38 -12.26 -22.58 11.10
N MET A 39 -11.97 -23.82 11.43
CA MET A 39 -10.69 -24.28 11.99
C MET A 39 -10.14 -25.40 11.11
N TYR A 40 -8.83 -25.60 11.17
CA TYR A 40 -8.21 -26.83 10.69
C TYR A 40 -7.59 -27.56 11.87
N VAL A 41 -7.84 -28.86 11.99
CA VAL A 41 -7.38 -29.70 13.08
C VAL A 41 -6.43 -30.73 12.50
N ASP A 42 -5.16 -30.67 12.91
CA ASP A 42 -4.15 -31.64 12.53
C ASP A 42 -3.69 -32.41 13.77
N ASN A 43 -3.62 -33.74 13.68
CA ASN A 43 -3.25 -34.62 14.79
C ASN A 43 -4.03 -34.32 16.11
N GLY A 44 -5.32 -34.01 15.98
CA GLY A 44 -6.21 -33.70 17.10
C GLY A 44 -6.03 -32.31 17.72
N LYS A 45 -5.21 -31.43 17.13
CA LYS A 45 -4.96 -30.07 17.61
C LYS A 45 -5.31 -29.03 16.56
N ALA A 46 -5.90 -27.93 17.00
CA ALA A 46 -6.18 -26.79 16.14
C ALA A 46 -4.87 -26.11 15.69
N VAL A 47 -4.71 -25.90 14.38
CA VAL A 47 -3.56 -25.13 13.86
C VAL A 47 -3.73 -23.64 14.16
N THR A 48 -2.62 -22.93 14.31
CA THR A 48 -2.56 -21.49 14.57
C THR A 48 -1.43 -20.87 13.74
N GLY A 49 -1.52 -19.58 13.42
CA GLY A 49 -0.52 -18.89 12.59
C GLY A 49 -0.73 -19.12 11.09
N MET A 50 0.32 -18.91 10.30
CA MET A 50 0.30 -19.18 8.85
C MET A 50 0.53 -20.67 8.61
N GLU A 51 -0.38 -21.30 7.87
CA GLU A 51 -0.32 -22.73 7.56
C GLU A 51 -0.58 -22.96 6.07
N GLU A 52 0.15 -23.90 5.46
CA GLU A 52 -0.11 -24.33 4.09
C GLU A 52 -0.88 -25.66 4.13
N ILE A 53 -2.09 -25.65 3.55
CA ILE A 53 -3.01 -26.79 3.53
C ILE A 53 -3.39 -27.01 2.07
N ASP A 54 -3.09 -28.19 1.54
CA ASP A 54 -3.34 -28.58 0.15
C ASP A 54 -2.79 -27.57 -0.89
N GLY A 55 -1.61 -27.00 -0.61
CA GLY A 55 -0.93 -26.03 -1.48
C GLY A 55 -1.46 -24.60 -1.39
N GLU A 56 -2.45 -24.34 -0.54
CA GLU A 56 -2.97 -22.99 -0.28
C GLU A 56 -2.58 -22.52 1.12
N THR A 57 -2.23 -21.25 1.26
CA THR A 57 -1.82 -20.68 2.55
C THR A 57 -3.00 -20.02 3.25
N TYR A 58 -3.20 -20.34 4.53
CA TYR A 58 -4.22 -19.79 5.41
C TYR A 58 -3.57 -19.12 6.62
N TYR A 59 -4.34 -18.34 7.37
CA TYR A 59 -3.93 -17.85 8.67
C TYR A 59 -4.99 -18.14 9.72
N PHE A 60 -4.58 -18.74 10.83
CA PHE A 60 -5.43 -19.05 11.97
C PHE A 60 -5.03 -18.19 13.16
N ASN A 61 -6.00 -17.60 13.85
CA ASN A 61 -5.70 -16.80 15.03
C ASN A 61 -5.27 -17.68 16.22
N SER A 62 -4.99 -17.08 17.38
CA SER A 62 -4.55 -17.82 18.58
C SER A 62 -5.58 -18.81 19.14
N LYS A 63 -6.85 -18.70 18.73
CA LYS A 63 -7.92 -19.65 19.06
C LYS A 63 -8.12 -20.70 17.95
N GLY A 64 -7.28 -20.71 16.93
CA GLY A 64 -7.35 -21.60 15.77
C GLY A 64 -8.44 -21.26 14.76
N ILE A 65 -9.08 -20.08 14.86
CA ILE A 65 -10.10 -19.64 13.90
C ILE A 65 -9.43 -19.01 12.69
N MET A 66 -9.79 -19.48 11.50
CA MET A 66 -9.31 -19.03 10.21
C MET A 66 -9.66 -17.56 9.96
N LYS A 67 -8.69 -16.80 9.45
CA LYS A 67 -8.80 -15.39 9.13
C LYS A 67 -9.26 -15.22 7.69
N THR A 68 -10.21 -14.33 7.49
CA THR A 68 -10.51 -13.72 6.19
C THR A 68 -10.22 -12.22 6.25
N GLY A 69 -10.04 -11.62 5.08
CA GLY A 69 -9.72 -10.20 4.93
C GLY A 69 -8.30 -9.82 5.36
N TRP A 70 -8.16 -8.57 5.81
CA TRP A 70 -6.86 -7.97 6.13
C TRP A 70 -6.23 -8.53 7.40
N LEU A 71 -4.93 -8.78 7.33
CA LEU A 71 -4.05 -9.07 8.47
C LEU A 71 -2.86 -8.10 8.41
N LYS A 72 -2.60 -7.39 9.51
CA LYS A 72 -1.36 -6.63 9.73
C LYS A 72 -0.59 -7.30 10.86
N THR A 73 0.63 -7.77 10.59
CA THR A 73 1.47 -8.39 11.62
C THR A 73 2.06 -7.32 12.55
N LYS A 74 2.61 -7.76 13.69
CA LYS A 74 3.33 -6.86 14.61
C LYS A 74 4.51 -6.14 13.95
N SER A 75 5.13 -6.77 12.95
CA SER A 75 6.22 -6.19 12.14
C SER A 75 5.73 -5.24 11.03
N GLY A 76 4.43 -4.96 10.95
CA GLY A 76 3.84 -4.05 9.97
C GLY A 76 3.51 -4.66 8.61
N LYS A 77 3.90 -5.93 8.35
CA LYS A 77 3.60 -6.61 7.08
C LYS A 77 2.09 -6.83 6.95
N LYS A 78 1.56 -6.57 5.75
CA LYS A 78 0.15 -6.77 5.44
C LYS A 78 -0.07 -7.99 4.54
N TYR A 79 -1.12 -8.73 4.84
CA TYR A 79 -1.62 -9.85 4.06
C TYR A 79 -3.11 -9.68 3.87
N TYR A 80 -3.65 -10.32 2.84
CA TYR A 80 -5.09 -10.37 2.61
C TYR A 80 -5.50 -11.81 2.38
N PHE A 81 -6.50 -12.28 3.11
CA PHE A 81 -7.08 -13.61 2.97
C PHE A 81 -8.44 -13.47 2.30
N GLY A 82 -8.73 -14.30 1.30
CA GLY A 82 -10.00 -14.32 0.61
C GLY A 82 -11.16 -14.68 1.54
N SER A 83 -12.39 -14.65 1.02
CA SER A 83 -13.57 -15.12 1.75
C SER A 83 -13.51 -16.63 2.05
N ASP A 84 -12.76 -17.37 1.23
CA ASP A 84 -12.40 -18.77 1.41
C ASP A 84 -11.22 -18.98 2.39
N GLY A 85 -10.59 -17.90 2.86
CA GLY A 85 -9.43 -17.94 3.74
C GLY A 85 -8.09 -18.09 3.03
N VAL A 86 -8.08 -18.18 1.69
CA VAL A 86 -6.84 -18.36 0.92
C VAL A 86 -6.05 -17.05 0.85
N MET A 87 -4.75 -17.10 1.11
CA MET A 87 -3.87 -15.92 1.07
C MET A 87 -3.73 -15.36 -0.35
N LYS A 88 -4.02 -14.08 -0.52
CA LYS A 88 -3.88 -13.36 -1.79
C LYS A 88 -2.41 -13.22 -2.17
N LYS A 89 -2.11 -13.60 -3.41
CA LYS A 89 -0.89 -13.25 -4.14
C LYS A 89 -1.29 -12.40 -5.35
N GLY A 90 -0.41 -11.49 -5.77
CA GLY A 90 -0.63 -10.60 -6.91
C GLY A 90 -1.57 -9.42 -6.62
N TRP A 91 -2.27 -8.94 -7.65
CA TRP A 91 -3.07 -7.72 -7.59
C TRP A 91 -4.36 -7.86 -6.79
N LEU A 92 -4.68 -6.84 -5.98
CA LEU A 92 -5.96 -6.66 -5.32
C LEU A 92 -6.46 -5.23 -5.52
N LYS A 93 -7.72 -5.07 -5.93
CA LYS A 93 -8.43 -3.78 -5.87
C LYS A 93 -9.30 -3.75 -4.62
N SER A 94 -9.05 -2.79 -3.75
CA SER A 94 -9.78 -2.52 -2.51
C SER A 94 -10.48 -1.15 -2.61
N LYS A 95 -11.33 -0.84 -1.63
CA LYS A 95 -11.88 0.52 -1.43
C LYS A 95 -10.78 1.56 -1.20
N SER A 96 -9.69 1.16 -0.54
CA SER A 96 -8.53 2.02 -0.24
C SER A 96 -7.57 2.20 -1.42
N GLY A 97 -7.76 1.49 -2.53
CA GLY A 97 -6.88 1.54 -3.69
C GLY A 97 -6.40 0.16 -4.14
N LYS A 98 -5.36 0.13 -4.98
CA LYS A 98 -4.80 -1.12 -5.52
C LYS A 98 -3.59 -1.55 -4.71
N TYR A 99 -3.45 -2.83 -4.47
CA TYR A 99 -2.31 -3.45 -3.77
C TYR A 99 -1.70 -4.52 -4.65
N TYR A 100 -0.43 -4.82 -4.41
CA TYR A 100 0.21 -6.00 -4.97
C TYR A 100 0.83 -6.83 -3.85
N PHE A 101 0.45 -8.10 -3.76
CA PHE A 101 1.00 -9.06 -2.82
C PHE A 101 2.09 -9.88 -3.50
N GLY A 102 3.29 -9.92 -2.90
CA GLY A 102 4.43 -10.68 -3.40
C GLY A 102 4.18 -12.18 -3.39
N LYS A 103 5.18 -12.96 -3.82
CA LYS A 103 5.10 -14.45 -3.82
C LYS A 103 4.87 -15.02 -2.42
N ASN A 104 5.39 -14.34 -1.41
CA ASN A 104 5.20 -14.68 0.01
C ASN A 104 3.87 -14.15 0.59
N GLY A 105 3.00 -13.56 -0.23
CA GLY A 105 1.71 -13.01 0.18
C GLY A 105 1.76 -11.69 0.92
N ALA A 106 2.94 -11.11 1.18
CA ALA A 106 3.05 -9.81 1.81
C ALA A 106 2.78 -8.69 0.79
N ALA A 107 2.02 -7.66 1.17
CA ALA A 107 1.84 -6.46 0.36
C ALA A 107 3.19 -5.77 0.16
N VAL A 108 3.52 -5.41 -1.07
CA VAL A 108 4.75 -4.67 -1.39
C VAL A 108 4.56 -3.18 -1.13
N THR A 109 5.66 -2.51 -0.77
CA THR A 109 5.75 -1.06 -0.59
C THR A 109 6.90 -0.52 -1.45
N GLY A 110 6.94 0.78 -1.70
CA GLY A 110 7.98 1.43 -2.51
C GLY A 110 7.94 1.03 -4.00
N VAL A 111 9.07 1.20 -4.68
CA VAL A 111 9.19 0.93 -6.13
C VAL A 111 9.34 -0.57 -6.40
N ASN A 112 8.44 -1.14 -7.20
CA ASN A 112 8.43 -2.56 -7.54
C ASN A 112 8.27 -2.80 -9.03
N LYS A 113 9.04 -3.74 -9.59
CA LYS A 113 8.90 -4.17 -11.00
C LYS A 113 7.98 -5.39 -11.08
N ILE A 114 6.80 -5.20 -11.68
CA ILE A 114 5.74 -6.22 -11.79
C ILE A 114 5.36 -6.35 -13.26
N GLY A 115 5.44 -7.56 -13.82
CA GLY A 115 5.12 -7.78 -15.25
C GLY A 115 5.91 -6.88 -16.19
N GLY A 116 7.19 -6.63 -15.88
CA GLY A 116 8.09 -5.78 -16.67
C GLY A 116 7.91 -4.26 -16.48
N CYS A 117 6.85 -3.81 -15.79
CA CYS A 117 6.59 -2.39 -15.53
C CYS A 117 6.92 -2.02 -14.08
N TYR A 118 7.41 -0.80 -13.83
CA TYR A 118 7.58 -0.30 -12.48
C TYR A 118 6.28 0.31 -11.96
N TYR A 119 6.01 0.07 -10.68
CA TYR A 119 4.89 0.60 -9.90
C TYR A 119 5.43 1.18 -8.60
N PHE A 120 4.73 2.15 -8.03
CA PHE A 120 5.06 2.71 -6.73
C PHE A 120 3.93 2.47 -5.75
N PHE A 121 4.27 2.04 -4.54
CA PHE A 121 3.32 1.78 -3.47
C PHE A 121 3.72 2.58 -2.23
N ASP A 122 2.75 3.13 -1.51
CA ASP A 122 2.99 3.84 -0.26
C ASP A 122 3.43 2.90 0.89
N ASP A 123 3.67 3.46 2.07
CA ASP A 123 4.05 2.73 3.29
C ASP A 123 2.97 1.75 3.77
N GLU A 124 1.72 2.01 3.41
CA GLU A 124 0.58 1.15 3.71
C GLU A 124 0.27 0.16 2.57
N GLY A 125 1.05 0.14 1.48
CA GLY A 125 0.98 -0.79 0.35
C GLY A 125 -0.01 -0.40 -0.76
N VAL A 126 -0.57 0.82 -0.73
CA VAL A 126 -1.48 1.32 -1.76
C VAL A 126 -0.67 1.84 -2.95
N MET A 127 -1.04 1.41 -4.15
CA MET A 127 -0.42 1.81 -5.40
C MET A 127 -0.68 3.30 -5.67
N LEU A 128 0.40 4.06 -5.88
CA LEU A 128 0.39 5.47 -6.22
C LEU A 128 0.46 5.68 -7.74
N THR A 129 -0.03 6.83 -8.18
CA THR A 129 -0.01 7.31 -9.57
C THR A 129 0.42 8.78 -9.60
N GLY A 130 0.63 9.33 -10.79
CA GLY A 130 1.08 10.71 -11.01
C GLY A 130 2.58 10.88 -10.82
N TRP A 131 2.99 12.13 -10.60
CA TRP A 131 4.36 12.49 -10.29
C TRP A 131 4.76 11.98 -8.90
N GLN A 132 5.93 11.36 -8.81
CA GLN A 132 6.47 10.78 -7.58
C GLN A 132 7.97 11.06 -7.52
N GLU A 133 8.47 11.36 -6.34
CA GLU A 133 9.90 11.54 -6.09
C GLU A 133 10.46 10.34 -5.33
N SER A 134 11.63 9.86 -5.75
CA SER A 134 12.37 8.80 -5.07
C SER A 134 13.84 9.01 -5.33
N ASP A 135 14.66 8.98 -4.27
CA ASP A 135 16.12 9.17 -4.34
C ASP A 135 16.56 10.46 -5.05
N GLY A 136 15.83 11.56 -4.84
CA GLY A 136 16.11 12.87 -5.45
C GLY A 136 15.77 12.95 -6.94
N GLU A 137 15.05 11.96 -7.47
CA GLU A 137 14.68 11.88 -8.88
C GLU A 137 13.16 11.86 -9.04
N THR A 138 12.66 12.57 -10.06
CA THR A 138 11.23 12.65 -10.35
C THR A 138 10.83 11.63 -11.43
N TYR A 139 9.81 10.83 -11.12
CA TYR A 139 9.22 9.84 -12.01
C TYR A 139 7.73 10.11 -12.20
N TYR A 140 7.20 9.72 -13.36
CA TYR A 140 5.75 9.76 -13.60
C TYR A 140 5.17 8.35 -13.69
N TYR A 141 4.17 8.07 -12.86
CA TYR A 141 3.37 6.84 -12.89
C TYR A 141 2.03 7.14 -13.53
N CYS A 142 1.74 6.54 -14.69
CA CYS A 142 0.47 6.75 -15.40
C CYS A 142 -0.73 6.34 -14.53
N THR A 143 -1.95 6.71 -14.91
CA THR A 143 -3.20 6.30 -14.21
C THR A 143 -3.36 4.78 -14.08
N SER A 144 -2.70 4.01 -14.95
CA SER A 144 -2.61 2.55 -14.84
C SER A 144 -1.65 2.05 -13.74
N GLY A 145 -0.93 2.95 -13.06
CA GLY A 145 0.14 2.66 -12.09
C GLY A 145 1.52 2.45 -12.68
N LYS A 146 1.67 2.44 -14.01
CA LYS A 146 2.94 2.09 -14.67
C LYS A 146 3.84 3.31 -14.78
N ARG A 147 5.12 3.19 -14.38
CA ARG A 147 6.14 4.22 -14.59
C ARG A 147 6.35 4.46 -16.09
N ALA A 148 6.38 5.72 -16.50
CA ALA A 148 6.78 6.12 -17.83
C ALA A 148 8.28 5.89 -18.01
N VAL A 149 8.65 5.10 -19.01
CA VAL A 149 10.04 4.77 -19.38
C VAL A 149 10.16 4.76 -20.90
N SER A 150 11.29 5.23 -21.43
CA SER A 150 11.65 5.26 -22.85
C SER A 150 10.54 5.78 -23.76
N ARG A 151 9.86 6.85 -23.35
CA ARG A 151 8.68 7.34 -24.09
C ARG A 151 8.44 8.83 -23.86
N THR A 152 7.59 9.39 -24.69
CA THR A 152 6.98 10.71 -24.45
C THR A 152 5.53 10.50 -23.99
N VAL A 153 5.13 11.19 -22.92
CA VAL A 153 3.75 11.17 -22.40
C VAL A 153 3.23 12.59 -22.39
N SER A 154 2.00 12.79 -22.89
CA SER A 154 1.27 14.04 -22.70
C SER A 154 0.69 14.05 -21.28
N ILE A 155 1.20 14.93 -20.44
CA ILE A 155 0.79 15.10 -19.04
C ILE A 155 0.30 16.55 -18.96
N ASP A 156 -0.98 16.74 -18.68
CA ASP A 156 -1.59 18.08 -18.56
C ASP A 156 -1.35 18.97 -19.80
N GLY A 157 -1.47 18.37 -20.99
CA GLY A 157 -1.25 19.04 -22.28
C GLY A 157 0.22 19.17 -22.70
N GLU A 158 1.17 18.82 -21.84
CA GLU A 158 2.60 18.95 -22.11
C GLU A 158 3.26 17.60 -22.42
N LYS A 159 4.04 17.56 -23.51
CA LYS A 159 4.79 16.37 -23.90
C LYS A 159 6.07 16.25 -23.08
N VAL A 160 6.07 15.34 -22.10
CA VAL A 160 7.25 15.03 -21.27
C VAL A 160 7.96 13.80 -21.81
N LYS A 161 9.28 13.89 -22.02
CA LYS A 161 10.11 12.76 -22.49
C LYS A 161 10.87 12.11 -21.32
N PHE A 162 10.75 10.79 -21.22
CA PHE A 162 11.40 9.96 -20.20
C PHE A 162 12.48 9.08 -20.83
N ASN A 163 13.64 8.94 -20.17
CA ASN A 163 14.70 8.03 -20.60
C ASN A 163 14.38 6.57 -20.26
N LYS A 164 15.32 5.66 -20.54
CA LYS A 164 15.24 4.23 -20.22
C LYS A 164 15.04 3.90 -18.75
N ASP A 165 15.50 4.79 -17.87
CA ASP A 165 15.38 4.63 -16.42
C ASP A 165 14.05 5.22 -15.90
N GLY A 166 13.37 6.02 -16.72
CA GLY A 166 12.12 6.72 -16.39
C GLY A 166 12.32 8.12 -15.81
N LYS A 167 13.56 8.63 -15.85
CA LYS A 167 13.88 10.01 -15.45
C LYS A 167 13.49 10.98 -16.57
N VAL A 168 13.11 12.19 -16.19
CA VAL A 168 12.77 13.27 -17.13
C VAL A 168 14.04 13.74 -17.85
N VAL A 169 14.04 13.70 -19.18
CA VAL A 169 15.21 14.08 -20.02
C VAL A 169 15.16 15.54 -20.47
N LYS A 170 13.96 16.13 -20.46
CA LYS A 170 13.71 17.55 -20.72
C LYS A 170 12.49 17.95 -19.88
N LYS A 171 12.67 18.88 -18.94
CA LYS A 171 11.57 19.76 -18.50
C LYS A 171 11.16 20.56 -19.75
N PRO A 172 9.88 20.93 -19.97
CA PRO A 172 9.60 21.95 -20.97
C PRO A 172 10.53 23.13 -20.67
N ALA A 173 11.28 23.60 -21.67
CA ALA A 173 11.97 24.87 -21.51
C ALA A 173 10.92 25.89 -21.08
N LYS A 174 11.19 26.69 -20.03
CA LYS A 174 10.45 27.93 -19.82
C LYS A 174 10.51 28.66 -21.16
N LYS A 175 9.39 28.68 -21.88
CA LYS A 175 9.27 29.46 -23.10
C LYS A 175 8.86 30.84 -22.61
N ASP A 176 9.85 31.69 -22.38
CA ASP A 176 9.64 33.13 -22.38
C ASP A 176 9.22 33.52 -23.80
N THR A 177 7.93 33.42 -24.10
CA THR A 177 7.30 34.11 -25.24
C THR A 177 5.81 34.17 -24.98
N ALA A 178 5.32 35.39 -24.78
CA ALA A 178 3.92 35.77 -24.83
C ALA A 178 3.23 35.18 -26.07
N ASP A 179 2.13 34.46 -25.89
CA ASP A 179 0.81 34.73 -26.49
C ASP A 179 -0.14 33.57 -26.15
N THR A 180 -1.36 33.97 -25.90
CA THR A 180 -2.50 33.34 -25.24
C THR A 180 -3.01 32.03 -25.86
N SER A 181 -3.20 31.03 -24.99
CA SER A 181 -4.16 29.94 -25.17
C SER A 181 -4.59 29.56 -23.77
N ASP A 182 -5.88 29.78 -23.49
CA ASP A 182 -6.51 29.65 -22.17
C ASP A 182 -6.28 28.25 -21.59
N LYS A 183 -5.16 28.09 -20.87
CA LYS A 183 -4.95 26.97 -19.95
C LYS A 183 -5.86 27.25 -18.77
N GLU A 184 -6.87 26.40 -18.60
CA GLU A 184 -7.76 26.44 -17.45
C GLU A 184 -6.93 26.35 -16.15
N GLU A 185 -6.83 27.46 -15.44
CA GLU A 185 -6.14 27.55 -14.17
C GLU A 185 -7.00 26.87 -13.10
N ILE A 186 -6.51 25.75 -12.58
CA ILE A 186 -7.21 24.99 -11.56
C ILE A 186 -6.54 25.32 -10.24
N TYR A 187 -7.20 26.17 -9.47
CA TYR A 187 -6.71 26.65 -8.18
C TYR A 187 -6.82 25.55 -7.12
N PRO A 188 -5.81 25.37 -6.26
CA PRO A 188 -5.94 24.51 -5.10
C PRO A 188 -6.97 25.13 -4.16
N THR A 189 -7.90 24.34 -3.64
CA THR A 189 -8.90 24.75 -2.66
C THR A 189 -8.64 24.16 -1.28
N GLU A 190 -7.87 23.07 -1.21
CA GLU A 190 -7.58 22.39 0.05
C GLU A 190 -6.21 21.71 -0.02
N LEU A 191 -5.52 21.68 1.11
CA LEU A 191 -4.38 20.79 1.36
C LEU A 191 -4.80 19.76 2.41
N THR A 192 -4.55 18.48 2.13
CA THR A 192 -4.85 17.39 3.06
C THR A 192 -3.60 16.61 3.40
N VAL A 193 -3.53 16.14 4.64
CA VAL A 193 -2.45 15.31 5.18
C VAL A 193 -2.99 13.94 5.54
N ILE A 194 -2.16 12.91 5.35
CA ILE A 194 -2.58 11.52 5.64
C ILE A 194 -2.63 11.28 7.15
N LYS A 195 -1.65 11.80 7.88
CA LYS A 195 -1.53 11.68 9.34
C LYS A 195 -1.59 13.08 9.95
N LYS A 196 -2.55 13.31 10.83
CA LYS A 196 -2.68 14.58 11.58
C LYS A 196 -1.66 14.70 12.72
N GLU A 197 -1.09 13.57 13.13
CA GLU A 197 -0.01 13.47 14.11
C GLU A 197 1.10 12.57 13.56
N ILE A 198 2.36 13.02 13.64
CA ILE A 198 3.54 12.30 13.17
C ILE A 198 4.48 12.05 14.36
N PRO A 199 4.61 10.81 14.85
CA PRO A 199 5.62 10.48 15.84
C PRO A 199 6.99 10.34 15.17
N LEU A 200 8.01 10.96 15.76
CA LEU A 200 9.42 10.81 15.38
C LEU A 200 10.24 10.35 16.58
N ALA A 201 11.22 9.50 16.33
CA ALA A 201 12.23 9.19 17.33
C ALA A 201 13.30 10.29 17.34
N TYR A 202 13.89 10.52 18.50
CA TYR A 202 14.99 11.46 18.66
C TYR A 202 16.15 11.21 17.65
N HIS A 203 16.70 12.28 17.05
CA HIS A 203 17.72 12.26 15.98
C HIS A 203 17.33 11.55 14.67
N THR A 204 16.04 11.26 14.45
CA THR A 204 15.58 10.71 13.16
C THR A 204 15.08 11.78 12.21
N THR A 205 14.93 11.37 10.94
CA THR A 205 14.36 12.22 9.88
C THR A 205 13.17 11.53 9.24
N ALA A 206 12.21 12.32 8.75
CA ALA A 206 11.06 11.81 8.00
C ALA A 206 10.56 12.88 7.03
N ASN A 207 9.95 12.47 5.92
CA ASN A 207 9.29 13.39 5.00
C ASN A 207 7.83 13.56 5.38
N ILE A 208 7.32 14.78 5.28
CA ILE A 208 5.88 15.05 5.39
C ILE A 208 5.18 14.71 4.06
N THR A 209 3.98 14.13 4.12
CA THR A 209 3.20 13.76 2.92
C THR A 209 1.85 14.45 2.94
N PHE A 210 1.49 15.10 1.83
CA PHE A 210 0.25 15.85 1.66
C PHE A 210 -0.29 15.71 0.22
N SER A 211 -1.52 16.17 0.00
CA SER A 211 -2.15 16.24 -1.33
C SER A 211 -3.03 17.47 -1.47
N PHE A 212 -3.10 18.02 -2.68
CA PHE A 212 -4.04 19.08 -3.02
C PHE A 212 -5.42 18.55 -3.37
N LYS A 213 -6.46 19.35 -3.11
CA LYS A 213 -7.74 19.27 -3.81
C LYS A 213 -7.99 20.58 -4.59
N PRO A 214 -8.56 20.50 -5.81
CA PRO A 214 -8.71 19.26 -6.57
C PRO A 214 -7.34 18.68 -6.94
N ILE A 215 -7.26 17.37 -7.14
CA ILE A 215 -5.98 16.67 -7.33
C ILE A 215 -5.23 17.13 -8.59
N ASN A 216 -5.95 17.70 -9.56
CA ASN A 216 -5.45 18.25 -10.82
C ASN A 216 -5.16 19.75 -10.76
N THR A 217 -5.04 20.36 -9.56
CA THR A 217 -4.57 21.75 -9.43
C THR A 217 -3.31 22.01 -10.27
N THR A 218 -3.28 23.16 -10.93
CA THR A 218 -2.15 23.64 -11.73
C THR A 218 -1.10 24.35 -10.88
N PHE A 219 -1.44 24.78 -9.66
CA PHE A 219 -0.53 25.40 -8.70
C PHE A 219 -0.18 24.43 -7.57
N ARG A 220 1.04 23.86 -7.62
CA ARG A 220 1.48 22.76 -6.72
C ARG A 220 2.62 23.12 -5.78
N GLU A 221 3.06 24.36 -5.79
CA GLU A 221 4.15 24.81 -4.95
C GLU A 221 3.65 25.09 -3.53
N VAL A 222 4.47 24.71 -2.54
CA VAL A 222 4.18 24.90 -1.12
C VAL A 222 5.41 25.45 -0.39
N THR A 223 5.16 26.03 0.78
CA THR A 223 6.18 26.37 1.77
C THR A 223 5.93 25.57 3.04
N TYR A 224 7.01 25.29 3.76
CA TYR A 224 6.97 24.59 5.04
C TYR A 224 7.41 25.53 6.16
N LYS A 225 6.78 25.40 7.33
CA LYS A 225 7.20 26.12 8.53
C LYS A 225 7.03 25.25 9.76
N SER A 226 8.10 25.15 10.55
CA SER A 226 8.01 24.59 11.90
C SER A 226 7.62 25.68 12.90
N SER A 227 6.71 25.34 13.81
CA SER A 227 6.36 26.19 14.95
C SER A 227 7.46 26.23 16.00
N ASN A 228 8.35 25.22 16.03
CA ASN A 228 9.50 25.16 16.92
C ASN A 228 10.65 24.37 16.26
N PRO A 229 11.53 25.04 15.50
CA PRO A 229 12.68 24.43 14.84
C PRO A 229 13.66 23.70 15.78
N ASP A 230 13.71 24.07 17.07
CA ASP A 230 14.57 23.41 18.06
C ASP A 230 14.06 22.01 18.45
N ILE A 231 12.77 21.73 18.23
CA ILE A 231 12.18 20.39 18.40
C ILE A 231 12.26 19.62 17.08
N VAL A 232 11.74 20.22 16.01
CA VAL A 232 11.80 19.66 14.65
C VAL A 232 12.06 20.77 13.64
N SER A 233 13.15 20.69 12.89
CA SER A 233 13.37 21.53 11.72
C SER A 233 12.78 20.87 10.47
N ILE A 234 12.36 21.66 9.49
CA ILE A 234 11.91 21.17 8.18
C ILE A 234 12.59 21.97 7.08
N ASP A 235 13.07 21.29 6.04
CA ASP A 235 13.68 21.94 4.87
C ASP A 235 12.66 22.25 3.77
N ASP A 236 13.10 22.93 2.71
CA ASP A 236 12.25 23.33 1.58
C ASP A 236 11.70 22.15 0.77
N ASN A 237 12.25 20.95 0.97
CA ASN A 237 11.78 19.71 0.33
C ASN A 237 10.81 18.93 1.22
N GLY A 238 10.49 19.44 2.42
CA GLY A 238 9.56 18.80 3.36
C GLY A 238 10.20 17.71 4.23
N LYS A 239 11.53 17.63 4.31
CA LYS A 239 12.23 16.70 5.19
C LYS A 239 12.33 17.27 6.61
N MET A 240 11.69 16.60 7.55
CA MET A 240 11.73 16.91 8.98
C MET A 240 12.94 16.25 9.64
N THR A 241 13.59 16.95 10.56
CA THR A 241 14.69 16.45 11.40
C THR A 241 14.39 16.71 12.86
N ALA A 242 14.39 15.67 13.69
CA ALA A 242 14.10 15.75 15.12
C ALA A 242 15.37 16.09 15.93
N HIS A 243 15.30 17.16 16.72
CA HIS A 243 16.43 17.71 17.48
C HIS A 243 16.25 17.67 18.99
N LYS A 244 15.01 17.64 19.49
CA LYS A 244 14.69 17.66 20.92
C LYS A 244 13.35 16.97 21.18
N SER A 245 13.25 16.24 22.30
CA SER A 245 11.98 15.67 22.75
C SER A 245 10.95 16.77 23.02
N GLY A 246 9.70 16.52 22.61
CA GLY A 246 8.62 17.50 22.72
C GLY A 246 7.65 17.41 21.57
N SER A 247 6.76 18.39 21.45
CA SER A 247 5.79 18.48 20.36
C SER A 247 5.83 19.84 19.69
N CYS A 248 5.76 19.87 18.37
CA CYS A 248 5.61 21.09 17.59
C CYS A 248 4.60 20.87 16.44
N TYR A 249 4.33 21.92 15.68
CA TYR A 249 3.49 21.85 14.51
C TYR A 249 4.31 22.17 13.25
N ILE A 250 4.03 21.45 12.17
CA ILE A 250 4.50 21.77 10.83
C ILE A 250 3.32 22.26 10.03
N THR A 251 3.44 23.47 9.48
CA THR A 251 2.45 24.05 8.58
C THR A 251 2.96 23.97 7.13
N ILE A 252 2.11 23.46 6.25
CA ILE A 252 2.30 23.45 4.80
C ILE A 252 1.34 24.47 4.21
N THR A 253 1.85 25.40 3.42
CA THR A 253 1.05 26.51 2.85
C THR A 253 1.27 26.57 1.35
N SER A 254 0.20 26.64 0.55
CA SER A 254 0.34 26.91 -0.88
C SER A 254 1.01 28.27 -1.12
N THR A 255 1.95 28.33 -2.05
CA THR A 255 2.61 29.60 -2.42
C THR A 255 1.68 30.52 -3.20
N HIS A 256 0.63 29.96 -3.80
CA HIS A 256 -0.31 30.67 -4.66
C HIS A 256 -1.49 31.24 -3.88
N ASP A 257 -2.06 30.46 -2.95
CA ASP A 257 -3.10 30.92 -2.01
C ASP A 257 -2.71 30.56 -0.57
N LYS A 258 -2.32 31.58 0.20
CA LYS A 258 -1.92 31.40 1.61
C LYS A 258 -3.05 30.95 2.52
N SER A 259 -4.32 31.09 2.10
CA SER A 259 -5.47 30.56 2.84
C SER A 259 -5.54 29.02 2.74
N VAL A 260 -4.99 28.44 1.67
CA VAL A 260 -4.86 27.01 1.49
C VAL A 260 -3.62 26.52 2.24
N SER A 261 -3.84 26.10 3.47
CA SER A 261 -2.80 25.56 4.34
C SER A 261 -3.30 24.37 5.15
N VAL A 262 -2.37 23.55 5.63
CA VAL A 262 -2.65 22.44 6.52
C VAL A 262 -1.56 22.33 7.58
N THR A 263 -1.97 22.04 8.81
CA THR A 263 -1.06 21.94 9.94
C THR A 263 -1.07 20.52 10.50
N VAL A 264 0.11 20.01 10.81
CA VAL A 264 0.35 18.66 11.34
C VAL A 264 1.09 18.76 12.66
N LYS A 265 0.64 17.99 13.64
CA LYS A 265 1.37 17.87 14.91
C LYS A 265 2.49 16.86 14.76
N VAL A 266 3.68 17.19 15.24
CA VAL A 266 4.84 16.29 15.27
C VAL A 266 5.24 16.12 16.72
N THR A 267 5.41 14.86 17.15
CA THR A 267 5.82 14.51 18.51
C THR A 267 7.13 13.77 18.44
N VAL A 268 8.15 14.26 19.15
CA VAL A 268 9.47 13.65 19.28
C VAL A 268 9.56 12.99 20.65
N SER A 269 9.81 11.68 20.67
CA SER A 269 10.03 10.87 21.88
C SER A 269 11.36 10.16 21.82
#